data_AF-A0A248ULI4-F1
#
_entry.id   AF-A0A248ULI4-F1
#
_cell.length_a   1.000
_cell.length_b   1.000
_cell.length_c   1.000
_cell.angle_alpha   90.00
_cell.angle_beta   90.00
_cell.angle_gamma   90.00
#
_symmetry.space_group_name_H-M   'P 1'
#
loop_
_entity.id
_entity.type
_entity.pdbx_description
1 polymer ?
#
loop_
_entity_poly.entity_id
_entity_poly.type
_entity_poly.pdbx_seq_one_letter_code
_entity_poly.pdbx_strand_id
1 'polypeptide(L)' 'MTTKAKPTETEIRYAIEYALRSETVTAEVSDGCGGSTHKVVYMATSDLEPFVMRMLQELQVI' A
#
# COMPACT_ATOMS: atom_id res chain seq x y z
N MET A 1 14.24 28.57 -13.16
CA MET A 1 14.00 27.20 -12.67
C MET A 1 12.57 27.13 -12.20
N THR A 2 11.71 26.38 -12.89
CA THR A 2 10.33 26.15 -12.45
C THR A 2 10.37 25.38 -11.15
N THR A 3 10.10 26.06 -10.04
CA THR A 3 9.87 25.41 -8.75
C THR A 3 8.62 24.55 -8.90
N LYS A 4 8.80 23.25 -9.10
CA LYS A 4 7.70 22.29 -9.00
C LYS A 4 7.03 22.53 -7.65
N ALA A 5 5.73 22.76 -7.65
CA ALA A 5 4.95 22.86 -6.43
C ALA A 5 5.20 21.61 -5.58
N LYS A 6 5.34 21.79 -4.25
CA LYS A 6 5.38 20.64 -3.35
C LYS A 6 4.06 19.87 -3.50
N PRO A 7 4.11 18.54 -3.60
CA PRO A 7 2.90 17.73 -3.62
C PRO A 7 2.12 17.90 -2.32
N THR A 8 0.81 17.90 -2.42
CA THR A 8 -0.14 17.96 -1.31
C THR A 8 -0.16 16.64 -0.53
N GLU A 9 -0.64 16.66 0.72
CA GLU A 9 -0.82 15.43 1.51
C GLU A 9 -1.64 14.39 0.75
N THR A 10 -2.73 14.82 0.10
CA THR A 10 -3.61 13.95 -0.69
C THR A 10 -2.87 13.27 -1.84
N GLU A 11 -2.02 14.01 -2.56
CA GLU A 11 -1.21 13.44 -3.64
C GLU A 11 -0.18 12.44 -3.13
N ILE A 12 0.42 12.72 -1.98
CA ILE A 12 1.39 11.81 -1.34
C ILE A 12 0.67 10.54 -0.85
N ARG A 13 -0.49 10.68 -0.20
CA ARG A 13 -1.33 9.56 0.24
C ARG A 13 -1.68 8.65 -0.94
N TYR A 14 -2.18 9.21 -2.03
CA TYR A 14 -2.53 8.42 -3.22
C TYR A 14 -1.33 7.72 -3.85
N ALA A 15 -0.17 8.36 -3.91
CA ALA A 15 1.05 7.75 -4.43
C ALA A 15 1.47 6.53 -3.58
N ILE A 16 1.39 6.65 -2.26
CA ILE A 16 1.70 5.57 -1.32
C ILE A 16 0.71 4.41 -1.49
N GLU A 17 -0.60 4.67 -1.50
CA GLU A 17 -1.62 3.65 -1.71
C GLU A 17 -1.45 2.91 -3.04
N TYR A 18 -1.15 3.66 -4.11
CA TYR A 18 -0.91 3.08 -5.42
C TYR A 18 0.30 2.15 -5.41
N ALA A 19 1.42 2.59 -4.82
CA ALA A 19 2.63 1.78 -4.72
C ALA A 19 2.36 0.46 -3.97
N LEU A 20 1.71 0.54 -2.79
CA LEU A 20 1.39 -0.63 -1.98
C LEU A 20 0.45 -1.61 -2.69
N ARG A 21 -0.48 -1.13 -3.54
CA ARG A 21 -1.37 -1.98 -4.33
C ARG A 21 -0.71 -2.58 -5.57
N SER A 22 0.27 -1.88 -6.13
CA SER A 22 0.96 -2.33 -7.34
C SER A 22 1.80 -3.58 -7.10
N GLU A 23 2.26 -3.76 -5.86
CA GLU A 23 2.86 -5.01 -5.44
C GLU A 23 1.77 -6.03 -5.10
N THR A 24 1.61 -7.03 -5.97
CA THR A 24 0.70 -8.14 -5.71
C THR A 24 1.24 -8.96 -4.54
N VAL A 25 0.57 -8.85 -3.39
CA VAL A 25 0.90 -9.68 -2.23
C VAL A 25 0.40 -11.10 -2.51
N THR A 26 1.33 -12.06 -2.48
CA THR A 26 0.98 -13.49 -2.51
C THR A 26 1.01 -14.03 -1.09
N ALA A 27 -0.07 -14.67 -0.68
CA ALA A 27 -0.15 -15.35 0.61
C ALA A 27 -0.28 -16.85 0.39
N GLU A 28 0.40 -17.64 1.24
CA GLU A 28 0.12 -19.06 1.35
C GLU A 28 -1.22 -19.26 2.06
N VAL A 29 -2.14 -19.94 1.39
CA VAL A 29 -3.43 -20.33 1.93
C VAL A 29 -3.53 -21.84 1.86
N SER A 30 -3.99 -22.44 2.96
CA SER A 30 -4.25 -23.89 2.99
C SER A 30 -5.35 -24.24 1.98
N ASP A 31 -5.13 -25.32 1.24
CA ASP A 31 -6.10 -25.85 0.28
C ASP A 31 -7.19 -26.72 0.92
N GLY A 32 -7.16 -26.91 2.25
CA GLY A 32 -8.11 -27.74 2.98
C GLY A 32 -7.90 -29.25 2.82
N CYS A 33 -6.95 -29.69 2.00
CA CYS A 33 -6.59 -31.09 1.73
C CYS A 33 -5.19 -31.46 2.27
N GLY A 34 -4.55 -30.55 3.02
CA GLY A 34 -3.22 -30.74 3.61
C GLY A 34 -2.07 -30.13 2.80
N GLY A 35 -2.36 -29.40 1.73
CA GLY A 35 -1.39 -28.60 0.97
C GLY A 35 -1.55 -27.10 1.21
N SER A 36 -0.61 -26.33 0.67
CA SER A 36 -0.67 -24.87 0.58
C SER A 36 -0.68 -24.43 -0.90
N THR A 37 -1.42 -23.36 -1.18
CA THR A 37 -1.46 -22.71 -2.49
C THR A 37 -1.16 -21.23 -2.32
N HIS A 38 -0.45 -20.63 -3.27
CA HIS A 38 -0.28 -19.18 -3.29
C HIS A 38 -1.49 -18.53 -3.98
N LYS A 39 -2.13 -17.59 -3.30
CA LYS A 39 -3.18 -16.75 -3.91
C LYS A 39 -2.78 -15.29 -3.87
N VAL A 40 -3.15 -14.58 -4.93
CA VAL A 40 -3.08 -13.12 -4.97
C VAL A 40 -4.10 -12.57 -3.99
N VAL A 41 -3.64 -11.76 -3.03
CA VAL A 41 -4.49 -11.08 -2.06
C VAL A 41 -4.68 -9.65 -2.52
N TYR A 42 -5.92 -9.28 -2.82
CA TYR A 42 -6.28 -7.89 -3.11
C TYR A 42 -6.52 -7.16 -1.79
N MET A 43 -5.65 -6.20 -1.46
CA MET A 43 -5.80 -5.37 -0.26
C MET A 43 -6.76 -4.20 -0.54
N ALA A 44 -7.76 -4.03 0.32
CA ALA A 44 -8.63 -2.85 0.31
C ALA A 44 -7.86 -1.62 0.82
N THR A 45 -8.39 -0.41 0.58
CA THR A 45 -7.74 0.81 1.11
C THR A 45 -7.62 0.76 2.63
N SER A 46 -8.65 0.23 3.30
CA SER A 46 -8.70 0.06 4.75
C SER A 46 -7.57 -0.82 5.29
N ASP A 47 -7.14 -1.82 4.51
CA ASP A 47 -6.06 -2.73 4.92
C ASP A 47 -4.69 -2.04 4.82
N LEU A 48 -4.60 -1.03 3.96
CA LEU A 48 -3.38 -0.24 3.71
C LEU A 48 -3.27 0.98 4.62
N GLU A 49 -4.39 1.45 5.20
CA GLU A 49 -4.46 2.66 6.02
C GLU A 49 -3.35 2.75 7.10
N PRO A 50 -3.04 1.69 7.88
CA PRO A 50 -1.98 1.77 8.89
C PRO A 50 -0.60 2.02 8.28
N PHE A 51 -0.32 1.45 7.11
CA PHE A 51 0.95 1.59 6.40
C PHE A 51 1.06 2.96 5.73
N VAL A 52 -0.03 3.42 5.14
CA VAL A 52 -0.15 4.76 4.55
C VAL A 52 0.09 5.82 5.62
N MET A 53 -0.58 5.71 6.77
CA MET A 53 -0.41 6.64 7.89
C MET A 53 1.01 6.63 8.43
N ARG A 54 1.65 5.45 8.55
CA ARG A 54 3.04 5.37 8.98
C ARG A 54 3.98 6.06 7.99
N MET A 55 3.80 5.86 6.69
CA MET A 55 4.63 6.52 5.69
C MET A 55 4.44 8.04 5.65
N LEU A 56 3.22 8.54 5.84
CA LEU A 56 2.95 9.97 5.93
C LEU A 56 3.70 10.62 7.12
N GLN A 57 3.77 9.93 8.26
CA GLN A 57 4.56 10.37 9.43
C GLN A 57 6.07 10.40 9.14
N GLU A 58 6.61 9.33 8.55
CA GLU A 58 8.05 9.24 8.20
C GLU A 58 8.46 10.31 7.17
N LEU A 59 7.54 10.66 6.26
CA LEU A 59 7.72 11.73 5.27
C LEU A 59 7.47 13.14 5.83
N GLN A 60 7.12 13.26 7.12
CA GLN A 60 6.82 14.53 7.80
C GLN A 60 5.70 15.33 7.10
N VAL A 61 4.71 14.62 6.55
CA VAL A 61 3.53 15.23 5.93
C VAL A 61 2.49 15.55 7.00
N ILE A 62 2.35 14.67 8.00
CA ILE A 62 1.48 14.79 9.18
C ILE A 62 2.27 14.58 10.46
#